data_AF-A0A945BGK5-F1
#
_entry.id   AF-A0A945BGK5-F1
#
_cell.length_a   1.000
_cell.length_b   1.000
_cell.length_c   1.000
_cell.angle_alpha   90.00
_cell.angle_beta   90.00
_cell.angle_gamma   90.00
#
_symmetry.space_group_name_H-M   'P 1'
#
loop_
_entity.id
_entity.type
_entity.pdbx_description
1 polymer ?
#
loop_
_entity_poly.entity_id
_entity_poly.type
_entity_poly.pdbx_seq_one_letter_code
_entity_poly.pdbx_strand_id
1 'polypeptide(L)' 'MKKELIITKDGSHSLFVPDLNESYHSIHGSISEAIHVFINSGLLYHPKKNINILEIGFGTGLNTLLTLEN' A
#
# COMPACT_ATOMS: atom_id res chain seq x y z
N MET A 1 -17.56 7.77 -8.14
CA MET A 1 -16.29 8.02 -8.84
C MET A 1 -15.87 6.75 -9.57
N LYS A 2 -15.55 6.85 -10.85
CA LYS A 2 -15.04 5.72 -11.65
C LYS A 2 -13.62 5.41 -11.17
N LYS A 3 -13.27 4.12 -11.11
CA LYS A 3 -11.92 3.65 -10.76
C LYS A 3 -11.36 2.87 -11.93
N GLU A 4 -10.11 3.08 -12.25
CA GLU A 4 -9.42 2.44 -13.35
C GLU A 4 -8.24 1.62 -12.81
N LEU A 5 -8.16 0.36 -13.20
CA LEU A 5 -7.02 -0.49 -12.85
C LEU A 5 -5.84 -0.08 -13.71
N ILE A 6 -4.72 0.25 -13.08
CA ILE A 6 -3.47 0.63 -13.74
C ILE A 6 -2.33 -0.28 -13.27
N ILE A 7 -1.34 -0.46 -14.14
CA ILE A 7 -0.09 -1.17 -13.81
C ILE A 7 0.96 -0.13 -13.42
N THR A 8 1.64 -0.37 -12.30
CA THR A 8 2.72 0.49 -11.79
C THR A 8 4.08 0.06 -12.35
N LYS A 9 5.13 0.88 -12.16
CA LYS A 9 6.46 0.59 -12.73
C LYS A 9 7.13 -0.68 -12.19
N ASP A 10 6.74 -1.15 -11.00
CA ASP A 10 7.19 -2.43 -10.44
C ASP A 10 6.35 -3.63 -10.90
N GLY A 11 5.43 -3.44 -11.85
CA GLY A 11 4.55 -4.51 -12.38
C GLY A 11 3.37 -4.85 -11.48
N SER A 12 3.25 -4.22 -10.30
CA SER A 12 2.05 -4.36 -9.46
C SER A 12 0.90 -3.49 -9.98
N HIS A 13 -0.23 -3.54 -9.28
CA HIS A 13 -1.43 -2.82 -9.69
C HIS A 13 -1.75 -1.68 -8.72
N SER A 14 -2.42 -0.66 -9.23
CA SER A 14 -3.03 0.41 -8.45
C SER A 14 -4.40 0.75 -9.03
N LEU A 15 -5.20 1.51 -8.27
CA LEU A 15 -6.46 2.06 -8.74
C LEU A 15 -6.29 3.56 -8.95
N PHE A 16 -6.55 4.05 -10.15
CA PHE A 16 -6.59 5.47 -10.46
C PHE A 16 -8.03 6.00 -10.35
N VAL A 17 -8.19 7.17 -9.76
CA VAL A 17 -9.47 7.88 -9.64
C VAL A 17 -9.39 9.17 -10.45
N PRO A 18 -9.88 9.18 -11.71
CA PRO A 18 -9.79 10.35 -12.59
C PRO A 18 -10.41 11.61 -11.99
N ASP A 19 -11.53 11.46 -11.26
CA ASP A 19 -12.24 12.58 -10.64
C ASP A 19 -11.40 13.32 -9.57
N LEU A 20 -10.41 12.65 -9.00
CA LEU A 20 -9.47 13.21 -8.02
C LEU A 20 -8.08 13.47 -8.63
N ASN A 21 -7.81 12.94 -9.82
CA ASN A 21 -6.49 12.86 -10.42
C ASN A 21 -5.44 12.20 -9.49
N GLU A 22 -5.85 11.15 -8.76
CA GLU A 22 -5.04 10.48 -7.75
C GLU A 22 -5.06 8.95 -7.93
N SER A 23 -3.97 8.29 -7.52
CA SER A 23 -3.87 6.82 -7.45
C SER A 23 -3.88 6.33 -6.01
N TYR A 24 -4.40 5.13 -5.78
CA TYR A 24 -4.48 4.52 -4.44
C TYR A 24 -3.09 4.25 -3.84
N HIS A 25 -2.14 3.87 -4.70
CA HIS A 25 -0.73 3.63 -4.39
C HIS A 25 0.14 4.32 -5.45
N SER A 26 1.44 4.48 -5.16
CA SER A 26 2.40 5.10 -6.07
C SER A 26 2.46 4.44 -7.44
N ILE A 27 2.41 5.26 -8.50
CA ILE A 27 2.62 4.80 -9.88
C ILE A 27 4.03 4.22 -10.12
N HIS A 28 4.99 4.54 -9.25
CA HIS A 28 6.34 4.01 -9.31
C HIS A 28 6.44 2.58 -8.77
N GLY A 29 5.44 2.12 -8.02
CA GLY A 29 5.32 0.74 -7.59
C GLY A 29 4.54 0.59 -6.30
N SER A 30 3.35 -0.01 -6.36
CA SER A 30 2.50 -0.16 -5.17
C SER A 30 3.12 -1.09 -4.14
N ILE A 31 3.61 -2.25 -4.57
CA ILE A 31 4.23 -3.23 -3.66
C ILE A 31 5.57 -2.68 -3.16
N SER A 32 6.38 -2.11 -4.05
CA SER A 32 7.69 -1.57 -3.69
C SER A 32 7.59 -0.46 -2.65
N GLU A 33 6.64 0.46 -2.82
CA GLU A 33 6.33 1.50 -1.84
C GLU A 33 5.88 0.87 -0.52
N ALA A 34 4.91 -0.05 -0.56
CA ALA A 34 4.34 -0.63 0.65
C ALA A 34 5.37 -1.40 1.49
N ILE A 35 6.22 -2.20 0.83
CA ILE A 35 7.33 -2.91 1.47
C ILE A 35 8.34 -1.93 2.07
N HIS A 36 8.72 -0.89 1.34
CA HIS A 36 9.71 0.07 1.83
C HIS A 36 9.20 0.90 3.01
N VAL A 37 8.01 1.48 2.88
CA VAL A 37 7.47 2.48 3.82
C VAL A 37 6.78 1.81 5.00
N PHE A 38 5.85 0.89 4.78
CA PHE A 38 5.00 0.36 5.84
C PHE A 38 5.58 -0.90 6.49
N ILE A 39 6.23 -1.79 5.73
CA ILE A 39 6.82 -3.02 6.27
C ILE A 39 8.21 -2.75 6.85
N ASN A 40 9.18 -2.37 6.02
CA ASN A 40 10.58 -2.22 6.45
C ASN A 40 10.77 -1.06 7.42
N SER A 41 10.22 0.11 7.09
CA SER A 41 10.38 1.32 7.93
C SER A 41 9.34 1.41 9.06
N GLY A 42 8.28 0.60 9.02
CA GLY A 42 7.21 0.58 9.99
C GLY A 42 7.23 -0.70 10.84
N LEU A 43 6.54 -1.74 10.37
CA LEU A 43 6.32 -3.02 11.07
C LEU A 43 7.63 -3.61 11.61
N LEU A 44 8.61 -3.84 10.73
CA LEU A 44 9.85 -4.53 11.06
C LEU A 44 10.85 -3.64 11.83
N TYR A 45 10.69 -2.32 11.74
CA TYR A 45 11.49 -1.38 12.52
C TYR A 45 11.05 -1.34 14.00
N HIS A 46 9.80 -1.69 14.30
CA HIS A 46 9.26 -1.60 15.65
C HIS A 46 9.72 -2.78 16.54
N PRO A 47 10.22 -2.53 17.76
CA PRO A 47 10.84 -3.59 18.57
C PRO A 47 9.83 -4.53 19.27
N LYS A 48 8.55 -4.18 19.33
CA LYS A 48 7.53 -5.04 19.98
C LYS A 48 7.06 -6.12 19.03
N LYS A 49 6.97 -7.36 19.54
CA LYS A 49 6.41 -8.52 18.82
C LYS A 49 4.89 -8.48 18.70
N ASN A 50 4.21 -7.93 19.70
CA ASN A 50 2.75 -7.79 19.71
C ASN A 50 2.41 -6.31 19.61
N ILE A 51 1.89 -5.90 18.46
CA ILE A 51 1.46 -4.53 18.21
C ILE A 51 0.04 -4.51 17.66
N ASN A 52 -0.66 -3.42 17.94
CA ASN A 52 -1.93 -3.10 17.30
C ASN A 52 -1.62 -2.02 16.26
N ILE A 53 -2.05 -2.24 15.01
CA ILE A 53 -1.81 -1.33 13.90
C ILE A 53 -3.15 -0.66 13.56
N LEU A 54 -3.13 0.68 13.44
CA LEU A 54 -4.25 1.45 12.91
C LEU A 54 -3.99 1.75 11.44
N GLU A 55 -4.91 1.33 10.57
CA GLU A 55 -4.91 1.67 9.16
C GLU A 55 -6.01 2.69 8.87
N ILE A 56 -5.63 3.82 8.27
CA ILE A 56 -6.57 4.87 7.85
C ILE A 56 -6.63 4.85 6.33
N GLY A 57 -7.81 4.52 5.79
CA GLY A 57 -8.00 4.37 4.35
C GLY A 57 -7.59 2.98 3.88
N PHE A 58 -8.42 1.97 4.17
CA PHE A 58 -8.17 0.57 3.83
C PHE A 58 -7.87 0.34 2.33
N GLY A 59 -8.43 1.16 1.44
CA GLY A 59 -8.05 1.17 0.03
C GLY A 59 -8.28 -0.20 -0.64
N THR A 60 -7.19 -0.80 -1.12
CA THR A 60 -7.17 -2.17 -1.69
C THR A 60 -6.81 -3.25 -0.67
N GLY A 61 -6.46 -2.89 0.56
CA GLY A 61 -5.96 -3.80 1.60
C GLY A 61 -4.51 -4.26 1.40
N LEU A 62 -3.75 -3.61 0.50
CA LEU A 62 -2.37 -4.03 0.18
C LEU A 62 -1.45 -3.98 1.41
N ASN A 63 -1.51 -2.90 2.20
CA ASN A 63 -0.69 -2.77 3.41
C ASN A 63 -1.07 -3.82 4.45
N THR A 64 -2.38 -4.08 4.64
CA THR A 64 -2.88 -5.13 5.52
C THR A 64 -2.37 -6.51 5.10
N LEU A 65 -2.45 -6.84 3.81
CA LEU A 65 -1.99 -8.12 3.28
C LEU A 65 -0.49 -8.30 3.51
N LEU A 66 0.32 -7.32 3.15
CA LEU A 66 1.77 -7.40 3.32
C LEU A 66 2.17 -7.43 4.80
N THR A 67 1.39 -6.80 5.68
CA THR A 67 1.58 -6.90 7.14
C THR A 67 1.26 -8.30 7.66
N LEU A 68 0.32 -9.03 7.05
CA LEU A 68 0.03 -10.42 7.41
C LEU A 68 1.13 -11.38 6.93
N GLU A 69 1.78 -11.07 5.81
CA GLU A 69 2.82 -11.89 5.18
C GLU A 69 4.23 -11.70 5.78
N ASN A 70 4.45 -10.67 6.61
CA ASN A 70 5.76 -10.32 7.19
C ASN A 70 5.71 -10.23 8.72
#